data_AF-A0A7C1UKV3-F1
#
_entry.id   AF-A0A7C1UKV3-F1
#
_cell.length_a   1.000
_cell.length_b   1.000
_cell.length_c   1.000
_cell.angle_alpha   90.00
_cell.angle_beta   90.00
_cell.angle_gamma   90.00
#
_symmetry.space_group_name_H-M   'P 1'
#
loop_
_entity.id
_entity.type
_entity.pdbx_description
1 polymer ?
#
loop_
_entity_poly.entity_id
_entity_poly.type
_entity_poly.pdbx_seq_one_letter_code
_entity_poly.pdbx_strand_id
1 'polypeptide(L)'
;MTNNTDFQTKLATFQEKTLFPRLSDAEQSLVRKLANKYRFTFQEFRQVVEVCRDLSMWGQGSLEAWWRNYSHIDVPLSGVQSKRRMFQQLQQHVRQLRGQEKIYSRTVLLTPVRKPALKIRSQRSEKKIHGMCPVASKRTVCCNLHTIDAVQNCMYGCSYCSIQTFYQDQITFDDDLASKLNDIDLEPDRFYHFGTGQASDSLVWGNRNGNLDALCQFARKHPNVLLEFKTKSDNIGYFMDHDIPENVVCSWSLNTPSVIENEEHLTVSLARRMVAARQLADAGIKIGFHFHPMVYYRGWDNDYPNIANSLIAQFDTDEVMFISFGSVTLIKPVIKKIREQGNPSRILQMDFVSDPHGKMTYPDETKILMFRKMYDSFSSWHNKVLIYLCMEKTEIWQQAFGFAYASNQQFEGDFAKKTLYK
;
A
#
# COMPACT_ATOMS: atom_id res chain seq x y z
N MET A 1 -49.20 -9.84 9.51
CA MET A 1 -48.84 -8.81 8.50
C MET A 1 -47.81 -7.81 9.02
N THR A 2 -47.89 -7.38 10.29
CA THR A 2 -46.94 -6.47 10.98
C THR A 2 -45.45 -6.86 10.87
N ASN A 3 -45.10 -8.14 11.07
CA ASN A 3 -43.70 -8.60 10.99
C ASN A 3 -43.07 -8.49 9.58
N ASN A 4 -43.87 -8.54 8.51
CA ASN A 4 -43.32 -8.45 7.15
C ASN A 4 -43.05 -7.00 6.75
N THR A 5 -43.96 -6.09 7.12
CA THR A 5 -43.82 -4.64 6.91
C THR A 5 -42.62 -4.09 7.67
N ASP A 6 -42.43 -4.50 8.94
CA ASP A 6 -41.26 -4.11 9.75
C ASP A 6 -39.93 -4.56 9.13
N PHE A 7 -39.87 -5.77 8.57
CA PHE A 7 -38.67 -6.25 7.90
C PHE A 7 -38.36 -5.49 6.60
N GLN A 8 -39.37 -5.12 5.80
CA GLN A 8 -39.12 -4.33 4.58
C GLN A 8 -38.52 -2.96 4.91
N THR A 9 -39.02 -2.29 5.95
CA THR A 9 -38.46 -1.03 6.45
C THR A 9 -37.00 -1.20 6.88
N LYS A 10 -36.70 -2.25 7.64
CA LYS A 10 -35.32 -2.59 8.04
C LYS A 10 -34.42 -2.84 6.83
N LEU A 11 -34.91 -3.60 5.85
CA LEU A 11 -34.16 -3.93 4.64
C LEU A 11 -33.83 -2.69 3.81
N ALA A 12 -34.74 -1.72 3.69
CA ALA A 12 -34.46 -0.44 3.04
C ALA A 12 -33.30 0.29 3.74
N THR A 13 -33.34 0.37 5.08
CA THR A 13 -32.22 0.94 5.86
C THR A 13 -30.90 0.17 5.66
N PHE A 14 -30.94 -1.15 5.51
CA PHE A 14 -29.72 -1.94 5.25
C PHE A 14 -29.12 -1.61 3.88
N GLN A 15 -29.97 -1.41 2.86
CA GLN A 15 -29.53 -1.05 1.52
C GLN A 15 -28.84 0.31 1.51
N GLU A 16 -29.40 1.31 2.19
CA GLU A 16 -28.81 2.65 2.27
C GLU A 16 -27.47 2.68 3.03
N LYS A 17 -27.35 1.87 4.09
CA LYS A 17 -26.18 1.87 4.98
C LYS A 17 -25.04 0.94 4.54
N THR A 18 -25.16 0.30 3.39
CA THR A 18 -24.15 -0.64 2.86
C THR A 18 -23.76 -0.28 1.44
N LEU A 19 -22.84 -1.05 0.85
CA LEU A 19 -22.45 -0.89 -0.56
C LEU A 19 -23.47 -1.47 -1.55
N PHE A 20 -24.69 -1.79 -1.09
CA PHE A 20 -25.74 -2.37 -1.92
C PHE A 20 -26.06 -1.53 -3.17
N PRO A 21 -26.15 -0.18 -3.11
CA PRO A 21 -26.43 0.64 -4.30
C PRO A 21 -25.29 0.63 -5.33
N ARG A 22 -24.12 0.10 -4.98
CA ARG A 22 -22.96 -0.04 -5.87
C ARG A 22 -22.94 -1.40 -6.59
N LEU A 23 -23.83 -2.33 -6.23
CA LEU A 23 -23.94 -3.63 -6.90
C LEU A 23 -24.63 -3.48 -8.26
N SER A 24 -24.38 -4.41 -9.18
CA SER A 24 -25.14 -4.50 -10.43
C SER A 24 -26.62 -4.79 -10.16
N ASP A 25 -27.51 -4.42 -11.09
CA ASP A 25 -28.96 -4.64 -10.93
C ASP A 25 -29.31 -6.12 -10.68
N ALA A 26 -28.61 -7.03 -11.36
CA ALA A 26 -28.75 -8.47 -11.17
C ALA A 26 -28.39 -8.90 -9.73
N GLU A 27 -27.27 -8.41 -9.21
CA GLU A 27 -26.85 -8.69 -7.83
C GLU A 27 -27.79 -8.06 -6.81
N GLN A 28 -28.24 -6.82 -7.05
CA GLN A 28 -29.22 -6.15 -6.18
C GLN A 28 -30.51 -6.96 -6.06
N SER A 29 -31.03 -7.46 -7.19
CA SER A 29 -32.22 -8.30 -7.23
C SER A 29 -32.03 -9.60 -6.44
N LEU A 30 -30.91 -10.30 -6.66
CA LEU A 30 -30.62 -11.55 -5.96
C LEU A 30 -30.43 -11.34 -4.44
N VAL A 31 -29.65 -10.34 -4.04
CA VAL A 31 -29.41 -10.05 -2.62
C VAL A 31 -30.73 -9.68 -1.91
N ARG A 32 -31.61 -8.90 -2.55
CA ARG A 32 -32.97 -8.63 -2.03
C ARG A 32 -33.79 -9.91 -1.87
N LYS A 33 -33.77 -10.79 -2.87
CA LYS A 33 -34.49 -12.08 -2.82
C LYS A 33 -34.00 -12.96 -1.67
N LEU A 34 -32.68 -13.07 -1.49
CA LEU A 34 -32.08 -13.87 -0.41
C LEU A 34 -32.34 -13.26 0.97
N ALA A 35 -32.20 -11.95 1.11
CA ALA A 35 -32.47 -11.24 2.35
C ALA A 35 -33.93 -11.41 2.80
N ASN A 36 -34.88 -11.36 1.87
CA ASN A 36 -36.30 -11.62 2.14
C ASN A 36 -36.57 -13.07 2.51
N LYS A 37 -35.99 -14.03 1.76
CA LYS A 37 -36.16 -15.45 2.01
C LYS A 37 -35.66 -15.87 3.40
N TYR A 38 -34.47 -15.39 3.78
CA TYR A 38 -33.79 -15.85 4.99
C TYR A 38 -33.86 -14.86 6.17
N ARG A 39 -34.48 -13.69 6.00
CA ARG A 39 -34.58 -12.63 7.02
C ARG A 39 -33.20 -12.26 7.58
N PHE A 40 -32.32 -11.76 6.69
CA PHE A 40 -30.97 -11.35 7.08
C PHE A 40 -30.99 -10.26 8.16
N THR A 41 -30.06 -10.35 9.10
CA THR A 41 -29.67 -9.21 9.96
C THR A 41 -28.85 -8.20 9.15
N PHE A 42 -28.61 -7.01 9.71
CA PHE A 42 -27.76 -6.01 9.07
C PHE A 42 -26.34 -6.53 8.76
N GLN A 43 -25.73 -7.28 9.68
CA GLN A 43 -24.36 -7.81 9.49
C GLN A 43 -24.33 -8.89 8.42
N GLU A 44 -25.33 -9.78 8.39
CA GLU A 44 -25.51 -10.79 7.35
C GLU A 44 -25.70 -10.14 5.97
N PHE A 45 -26.53 -9.09 5.89
CA PHE A 45 -26.74 -8.33 4.65
C PHE A 45 -25.45 -7.65 4.19
N ARG A 46 -24.74 -6.96 5.09
CA ARG A 46 -23.46 -6.31 4.79
C ARG A 46 -22.43 -7.33 4.30
N GLN A 47 -22.33 -8.50 4.94
CA GLN A 47 -21.40 -9.55 4.54
C GLN A 47 -21.67 -10.02 3.11
N VAL A 48 -22.93 -10.30 2.76
CA VAL A 48 -23.28 -10.72 1.38
C VAL A 48 -22.96 -9.63 0.37
N VAL A 49 -23.29 -8.38 0.67
CA VAL A 49 -22.97 -7.22 -0.20
C VAL A 49 -21.46 -7.08 -0.41
N GLU A 50 -20.66 -7.18 0.66
CA GLU A 50 -19.19 -7.13 0.56
C GLU A 50 -18.63 -8.29 -0.26
N VAL A 51 -19.21 -9.49 -0.16
CA VAL A 51 -18.81 -10.64 -0.98
C VAL A 51 -19.11 -10.40 -2.47
N CYS A 52 -20.25 -9.80 -2.83
CA CYS A 52 -20.50 -9.43 -4.22
C CYS A 52 -19.42 -8.47 -4.75
N ARG A 53 -19.05 -7.46 -3.96
CA ARG A 53 -17.96 -6.52 -4.32
C ARG A 53 -16.64 -7.25 -4.49
N ASP A 54 -16.26 -8.08 -3.53
CA ASP A 54 -15.01 -8.85 -3.58
C ASP A 54 -14.96 -9.76 -4.83
N LEU A 55 -16.02 -10.53 -5.12
CA LEU A 55 -16.07 -11.43 -6.29
C LEU A 55 -15.94 -10.67 -7.62
N SER A 56 -16.68 -9.56 -7.75
CA SER A 56 -16.63 -8.69 -8.93
C SER A 56 -15.23 -8.11 -9.13
N MET A 57 -14.65 -7.52 -8.08
CA MET A 57 -13.30 -6.93 -8.12
C MET A 57 -12.21 -7.95 -8.45
N TRP A 58 -12.29 -9.15 -7.88
CA TRP A 58 -11.31 -10.22 -8.11
C TRP A 58 -11.46 -10.87 -9.49
N GLY A 59 -12.56 -10.61 -10.20
CA GLY A 59 -12.91 -11.32 -11.43
C GLY A 59 -13.18 -12.80 -11.18
N GLN A 60 -13.79 -13.14 -10.03
CA GLN A 60 -14.08 -14.52 -9.60
C GLN A 60 -15.56 -14.87 -9.75
N GLY A 61 -16.21 -14.31 -10.77
CA GLY A 61 -17.63 -14.50 -11.04
C GLY A 61 -18.53 -13.58 -10.21
N SER A 62 -19.77 -14.02 -9.98
CA SER A 62 -20.79 -13.26 -9.26
C SER A 62 -21.46 -14.11 -8.17
N LEU A 63 -22.14 -13.44 -7.24
CA LEU A 63 -22.97 -14.14 -6.24
C LEU A 63 -24.03 -15.01 -6.91
N GLU A 64 -24.54 -14.61 -8.08
CA GLU A 64 -25.55 -15.38 -8.83
C GLU A 64 -24.99 -16.69 -9.35
N ALA A 65 -23.80 -16.68 -9.95
CA ALA A 65 -23.15 -17.91 -10.43
C ALA A 65 -22.90 -18.87 -9.27
N TRP A 66 -22.41 -18.37 -8.14
CA TRP A 66 -22.24 -19.18 -6.92
C TRP A 66 -23.58 -19.72 -6.41
N TRP A 67 -24.62 -18.89 -6.36
CA TRP A 67 -25.94 -19.27 -5.86
C TRP A 67 -26.59 -20.37 -6.69
N ARG A 68 -26.49 -20.30 -8.03
CA ARG A 68 -27.00 -21.36 -8.93
C ARG A 68 -26.39 -22.71 -8.57
N ASN A 69 -25.06 -22.77 -8.47
CA ASN A 69 -24.35 -23.99 -8.09
C ASN A 69 -24.71 -24.52 -6.70
N TYR A 70 -24.89 -23.63 -5.72
CA TYR A 70 -25.31 -24.01 -4.36
C TYR A 70 -26.77 -24.52 -4.30
N SER A 71 -27.67 -23.89 -5.06
CA SER A 71 -29.12 -24.14 -4.96
C SER A 71 -29.57 -25.52 -5.45
N HIS A 72 -28.73 -26.25 -6.17
CA HIS A 72 -28.97 -27.62 -6.61
C HIS A 72 -28.63 -28.70 -5.55
N ILE A 73 -28.09 -28.30 -4.40
CA ILE A 73 -27.76 -29.23 -3.31
C ILE A 73 -29.06 -29.51 -2.52
N ASP A 74 -29.86 -30.47 -3.00
CA ASP A 74 -31.12 -30.91 -2.40
C ASP A 74 -30.91 -31.47 -0.99
N VAL A 75 -31.25 -30.70 0.05
CA VAL A 75 -31.40 -31.21 1.41
C VAL A 75 -32.61 -30.55 2.09
N PRO A 76 -33.53 -31.33 2.67
CA PRO A 76 -34.68 -30.80 3.39
C PRO A 76 -34.25 -30.22 4.75
N LEU A 77 -33.83 -28.94 4.75
CA LEU A 77 -33.49 -28.19 5.95
C LEU A 77 -34.57 -27.16 6.27
N SER A 78 -34.88 -26.98 7.57
CA SER A 78 -35.76 -25.91 8.04
C SER A 78 -35.13 -24.52 7.83
N GLY A 79 -35.94 -23.46 7.77
CA GLY A 79 -35.51 -22.11 7.34
C GLY A 79 -34.26 -21.56 8.03
N VAL A 80 -34.10 -21.76 9.34
CA VAL A 80 -32.91 -21.31 10.10
C VAL A 80 -31.67 -22.14 9.77
N GLN A 81 -31.81 -23.46 9.68
CA GLN A 81 -30.72 -24.37 9.31
C GLN A 81 -30.24 -24.12 7.87
N SER A 82 -31.18 -23.85 6.97
CA SER A 82 -30.89 -23.48 5.58
C SER A 82 -30.11 -22.17 5.47
N LYS A 83 -30.48 -21.12 6.24
CA LYS A 83 -29.73 -19.86 6.31
C LYS A 83 -28.31 -20.09 6.83
N ARG A 84 -28.15 -20.80 7.95
CA ARG A 84 -26.84 -21.06 8.55
C ARG A 84 -25.93 -21.79 7.56
N ARG A 85 -26.46 -22.82 6.88
CA ARG A 85 -25.71 -23.57 5.87
C ARG A 85 -25.30 -22.70 4.69
N MET A 86 -26.20 -21.86 4.17
CA MET A 86 -25.86 -20.91 3.11
C MET A 86 -24.66 -20.05 3.50
N PHE A 87 -24.69 -19.42 4.67
CA PHE A 87 -23.59 -18.57 5.12
C PHE A 87 -22.29 -19.36 5.32
N GLN A 88 -22.37 -20.58 5.86
CA GLN A 88 -21.19 -21.45 6.00
C GLN A 88 -20.57 -21.77 4.64
N GLN A 89 -21.38 -22.10 3.64
CA GLN A 89 -20.91 -22.40 2.28
C GLN A 89 -20.37 -21.16 1.56
N LEU A 90 -21.02 -20.00 1.72
CA LEU A 90 -20.53 -18.74 1.16
C LEU A 90 -19.19 -18.34 1.77
N GLN A 91 -19.07 -18.45 3.09
CA GLN A 91 -17.81 -18.18 3.80
C GLN A 91 -16.72 -19.18 3.42
N GLN A 92 -17.05 -20.46 3.24
CA GLN A 92 -16.11 -21.46 2.76
C GLN A 92 -15.63 -21.14 1.34
N HIS A 93 -16.52 -20.79 0.42
CA HIS A 93 -16.17 -20.39 -0.94
C HIS A 93 -15.22 -19.19 -0.95
N VAL A 94 -15.51 -18.13 -0.21
CA VAL A 94 -14.65 -16.94 -0.12
C VAL A 94 -13.31 -17.26 0.52
N ARG A 95 -13.27 -18.11 1.57
CA ARG A 95 -12.00 -18.58 2.15
C ARG A 95 -11.17 -19.38 1.16
N GLN A 96 -11.78 -20.26 0.37
CA GLN A 96 -11.09 -20.99 -0.68
C GLN A 96 -10.49 -20.04 -1.72
N LEU A 97 -11.23 -19.01 -2.15
CA LEU A 97 -10.71 -18.01 -3.10
C LEU A 97 -9.54 -17.20 -2.53
N ARG A 98 -9.52 -16.93 -1.22
CA ARG A 98 -8.44 -16.20 -0.53
C ARG A 98 -7.19 -17.04 -0.29
N GLY A 99 -7.37 -18.35 -0.03
CA GLY A 99 -6.27 -19.30 0.13
C GLY A 99 -5.74 -19.87 -1.19
N GLN A 100 -6.49 -19.70 -2.29
CA GLN A 100 -5.99 -20.00 -3.63
C GLN A 100 -4.87 -19.03 -4.01
N GLU A 101 -3.88 -19.55 -4.73
CA GLU A 101 -2.80 -18.74 -5.26
C GLU A 101 -3.37 -17.66 -6.19
N LYS A 102 -3.16 -16.40 -5.80
CA LYS A 102 -3.56 -15.23 -6.59
C LYS A 102 -2.85 -15.27 -7.93
N ILE A 103 -3.57 -15.12 -9.04
CA ILE A 103 -2.98 -15.06 -10.38
C ILE A 103 -3.22 -13.66 -10.93
N TYR A 104 -2.18 -12.95 -11.35
CA TYR A 104 -2.34 -11.74 -12.16
C TYR A 104 -2.31 -12.13 -13.64
N SER A 105 -3.45 -12.06 -14.33
CA SER A 105 -3.48 -12.31 -15.77
C SER A 105 -2.77 -11.19 -16.51
N ARG A 106 -2.01 -11.52 -17.56
CA ARG A 106 -1.48 -10.53 -18.52
C ARG A 106 -2.60 -9.82 -19.29
N THR A 107 -3.79 -10.41 -19.34
CA THR A 107 -5.00 -9.73 -19.82
C THR A 107 -5.39 -8.70 -18.77
N VAL A 108 -5.09 -7.44 -19.07
CA VAL A 108 -5.34 -6.27 -18.21
C VAL A 108 -6.75 -6.33 -17.66
N LEU A 109 -6.88 -6.44 -16.33
CA LEU A 109 -8.12 -6.13 -15.66
C LEU A 109 -8.44 -4.66 -15.98
N LEU A 110 -9.61 -4.44 -16.59
CA LEU A 110 -10.08 -3.18 -17.18
C LEU A 110 -9.49 -1.94 -16.49
N THR A 111 -8.90 -1.04 -17.30
CA THR A 111 -8.42 0.28 -16.86
C THR A 111 -9.43 0.90 -15.90
N PRO A 112 -9.04 1.31 -14.69
CA PRO A 112 -9.97 1.91 -13.74
C PRO A 112 -10.75 3.04 -14.41
N VAL A 113 -12.04 3.13 -14.10
CA VAL A 113 -12.87 4.26 -14.53
C VAL A 113 -12.14 5.53 -14.11
N ARG A 114 -11.78 6.36 -15.10
CA ARG A 114 -10.97 7.57 -14.97
C ARG A 114 -11.43 8.33 -13.72
N LYS A 115 -10.55 8.46 -12.71
CA LYS A 115 -10.86 9.31 -11.54
C LYS A 115 -11.28 10.68 -12.08
N PRO A 116 -12.35 11.32 -11.56
CA PRO A 116 -12.62 12.71 -11.87
C PRO A 116 -11.34 13.52 -11.60
N ALA A 117 -11.04 14.49 -12.47
CA ALA A 117 -9.81 15.28 -12.37
C ALA A 117 -9.67 15.84 -10.95
N LEU A 118 -8.65 15.37 -10.20
CA LEU A 118 -8.40 15.85 -8.85
C LEU A 118 -8.05 17.34 -8.95
N LYS A 119 -8.76 18.17 -8.18
CA LYS A 119 -8.49 19.61 -8.15
C LYS A 119 -7.18 19.83 -7.41
N ILE A 120 -6.23 20.48 -8.05
CA ILE A 120 -4.99 20.92 -7.42
C ILE A 120 -5.24 22.32 -6.84
N ARG A 121 -4.90 22.51 -5.56
CA ARG A 121 -5.03 23.78 -4.86
C ARG A 121 -3.75 24.09 -4.10
N SER A 122 -3.44 25.37 -4.02
CA SER A 122 -2.50 25.92 -3.05
C SER A 122 -3.32 26.67 -2.01
N GLN A 123 -3.01 26.46 -0.74
CA GLN A 123 -3.63 27.21 0.34
C GLN A 123 -2.71 27.22 1.55
N ARG A 124 -2.79 28.30 2.32
CA ARG A 124 -2.21 28.34 3.67
C ARG A 124 -2.91 27.34 4.59
N SER A 125 -2.14 26.59 5.38
CA SER A 125 -2.68 25.70 6.40
C SER A 125 -2.04 25.96 7.76
N GLU A 126 -2.78 25.78 8.85
CA GLU A 126 -2.20 25.76 10.21
C GLU A 126 -1.76 24.36 10.63
N LYS A 127 -1.94 23.35 9.75
CA LYS A 127 -1.54 21.97 10.07
C LYS A 127 -0.02 21.87 10.14
N LYS A 128 0.45 21.10 11.13
CA LYS A 128 1.85 20.68 11.21
C LYS A 128 2.19 19.83 9.99
N ILE A 129 3.31 20.15 9.32
CA ILE A 129 3.74 19.49 8.08
C ILE A 129 4.70 18.32 8.32
N HIS A 130 5.12 18.07 9.57
CA HIS A 130 6.08 17.01 9.86
C HIS A 130 5.71 16.23 11.13
N GLY A 131 6.13 14.97 11.20
CA GLY A 131 5.81 14.09 12.32
C GLY A 131 6.58 12.78 12.29
N MET A 132 6.27 11.89 13.23
CA MET A 132 6.77 10.52 13.19
C MET A 132 5.97 9.70 12.19
N CYS A 133 6.63 8.73 11.55
CA CYS A 133 5.97 7.74 10.72
C CYS A 133 4.77 7.12 11.47
N PRO A 134 3.54 7.14 10.91
CA PRO A 134 2.33 6.75 11.63
C PRO A 134 2.24 5.25 11.91
N VAL A 135 3.17 4.47 11.35
CA VAL A 135 3.27 3.02 11.58
C VAL A 135 4.42 2.66 12.53
N ALA A 136 5.16 3.64 13.06
CA ALA A 136 6.18 3.41 14.06
C ALA A 136 5.57 2.79 15.32
N SER A 137 6.21 1.75 15.85
CA SER A 137 5.71 1.00 16.99
C SER A 137 6.84 0.37 17.79
N LYS A 138 6.67 0.32 19.11
CA LYS A 138 7.57 -0.43 20.02
C LYS A 138 7.48 -1.94 19.84
N ARG A 139 6.46 -2.44 19.12
CA ARG A 139 6.26 -3.87 18.82
C ARG A 139 6.96 -4.31 17.53
N THR A 140 7.58 -3.40 16.82
CA THR A 140 8.25 -3.64 15.53
C THR A 140 9.65 -3.03 15.57
N VAL A 141 10.55 -3.54 14.74
CA VAL A 141 11.85 -2.91 14.51
C VAL A 141 11.64 -1.79 13.47
N CYS A 142 11.82 -0.53 13.86
CA CYS A 142 11.50 0.64 13.03
C CYS A 142 12.74 1.46 12.68
N CYS A 143 12.79 1.96 11.45
CA CYS A 143 13.85 2.85 10.94
C CYS A 143 13.81 4.29 11.51
N ASN A 144 12.97 4.53 12.52
CA ASN A 144 12.74 5.84 13.13
C ASN A 144 12.44 6.99 12.14
N LEU A 145 11.79 6.67 11.02
CA LEU A 145 11.45 7.63 9.97
C LEU A 145 10.56 8.77 10.49
N HIS A 146 10.98 10.00 10.20
CA HIS A 146 10.16 11.20 10.25
C HIS A 146 9.54 11.46 8.89
N THR A 147 8.38 12.11 8.85
CA THR A 147 7.69 12.43 7.60
C THR A 147 7.57 13.93 7.41
N ILE A 148 7.66 14.39 6.17
CA ILE A 148 7.27 15.74 5.75
C ILE A 148 6.16 15.62 4.71
N ASP A 149 5.00 16.20 5.02
CA ASP A 149 3.82 16.24 4.19
C ASP A 149 3.86 17.46 3.26
N ALA A 150 4.86 17.52 2.37
CA ALA A 150 5.06 18.64 1.46
C ALA A 150 3.88 18.86 0.50
N VAL A 151 3.23 17.76 0.10
CA VAL A 151 2.00 17.75 -0.68
C VAL A 151 1.03 16.77 -0.02
N GLN A 152 -0.24 17.14 0.06
CA GLN A 152 -1.29 16.27 0.57
C GLN A 152 -2.09 15.66 -0.58
N ASN A 153 -2.30 14.35 -0.49
CA ASN A 153 -2.93 13.50 -1.50
C ASN A 153 -2.05 13.27 -2.75
N CYS A 154 -2.37 12.25 -3.54
CA CYS A 154 -1.57 11.80 -4.68
C CYS A 154 -2.43 11.62 -5.94
N MET A 155 -1.88 11.92 -7.12
CA MET A 155 -2.58 11.68 -8.40
C MET A 155 -2.69 10.21 -8.80
N TYR A 156 -1.89 9.34 -8.19
CA TYR A 156 -1.88 7.93 -8.53
C TYR A 156 -3.12 7.17 -8.07
N GLY A 157 -3.33 6.01 -8.69
CA GLY A 157 -4.50 5.17 -8.54
C GLY A 157 -4.25 3.85 -7.82
N CYS A 158 -3.14 3.71 -7.06
CA CYS A 158 -2.78 2.39 -6.52
C CYS A 158 -3.91 1.80 -5.64
N SER A 159 -4.27 0.54 -5.86
CA SER A 159 -5.39 -0.12 -5.18
C SER A 159 -5.19 -0.23 -3.67
N TYR A 160 -3.97 -0.47 -3.21
CA TYR A 160 -3.61 -0.56 -1.78
C TYR A 160 -3.30 0.79 -1.12
N CYS A 161 -3.53 1.92 -1.80
CA CYS A 161 -3.06 3.21 -1.34
C CYS A 161 -3.77 3.67 -0.05
N SER A 162 -3.00 3.86 1.03
CA SER A 162 -3.51 4.39 2.29
C SER A 162 -3.87 5.87 2.22
N ILE A 163 -3.12 6.66 1.44
CA ILE A 163 -3.33 8.11 1.22
C ILE A 163 -4.77 8.43 0.81
N GLN A 164 -5.39 7.58 -0.01
CA GLN A 164 -6.76 7.76 -0.50
C GLN A 164 -7.83 7.72 0.60
N THR A 165 -7.47 7.35 1.83
CA THR A 165 -8.38 7.36 2.99
C THR A 165 -8.18 8.54 3.93
N PHE A 166 -7.06 9.26 3.81
CA PHE A 166 -6.70 10.35 4.73
C PHE A 166 -7.09 11.73 4.21
N TYR A 167 -7.18 11.90 2.89
CA TYR A 167 -7.42 13.18 2.26
C TYR A 167 -8.71 13.19 1.44
N GLN A 168 -9.29 14.38 1.26
CA GLN A 168 -10.44 14.61 0.39
C GLN A 168 -10.05 14.46 -1.09
N ASP A 169 -11.01 14.56 -2.00
CA ASP A 169 -10.80 14.46 -3.46
C ASP A 169 -10.12 15.70 -4.07
N GLN A 170 -9.10 16.25 -3.39
CA GLN A 170 -8.24 17.35 -3.86
C GLN A 170 -6.77 17.09 -3.51
N ILE A 171 -5.87 17.65 -4.32
CA ILE A 171 -4.43 17.72 -4.05
C ILE A 171 -4.16 19.10 -3.45
N THR A 172 -3.38 19.15 -2.37
CA THR A 172 -3.12 20.41 -1.66
C THR A 172 -1.64 20.65 -1.46
N PHE A 173 -1.17 21.80 -1.93
CA PHE A 173 0.12 22.39 -1.62
C PHE A 173 -0.06 23.41 -0.51
N ASP A 174 0.87 23.43 0.44
CA ASP A 174 0.90 24.44 1.50
C ASP A 174 1.72 25.65 1.05
N ASP A 175 1.11 26.83 0.99
CA ASP A 175 1.81 28.05 0.58
C ASP A 175 2.92 28.45 1.58
N ASP A 176 2.82 28.00 2.83
CA ASP A 176 3.80 28.29 3.90
C ASP A 176 4.87 27.20 4.07
N LEU A 177 4.96 26.22 3.15
CA LEU A 177 5.85 25.06 3.28
C LEU A 177 7.30 25.45 3.64
N ALA A 178 7.89 26.42 2.94
CA ALA A 178 9.26 26.86 3.18
C ALA A 178 9.45 27.49 4.57
N SER A 179 8.52 28.34 5.00
CA SER A 179 8.56 28.93 6.34
C SER A 179 8.49 27.85 7.41
N LYS A 180 7.54 26.92 7.27
CA LYS A 180 7.36 25.83 8.23
C LYS A 180 8.53 24.87 8.30
N LEU A 181 9.21 24.61 7.18
CA LEU A 181 10.45 23.83 7.17
C LEU A 181 11.58 24.56 7.90
N ASN A 182 11.67 25.89 7.73
CA ASN A 182 12.66 26.70 8.43
C ASN A 182 12.42 26.74 9.95
N ASP A 183 11.18 26.60 10.40
CA ASP A 183 10.79 26.59 11.80
C ASP A 183 10.98 25.22 12.49
N ILE A 184 11.40 24.18 11.75
CA ILE A 184 11.73 22.89 12.35
C ILE A 184 13.05 23.01 13.11
N ASP A 185 12.98 22.91 14.44
CA ASP A 185 14.14 22.87 15.32
C ASP A 185 14.63 21.42 15.51
N LEU A 186 15.91 21.18 15.22
CA LEU A 186 16.56 19.87 15.25
C LEU A 186 17.88 19.94 16.00
N GLU A 187 18.17 18.91 16.79
CA GLU A 187 19.45 18.78 17.50
C GLU A 187 20.58 18.49 16.49
N PRO A 188 21.61 19.36 16.36
CA PRO A 188 22.62 19.22 15.30
C PRO A 188 23.43 17.91 15.34
N ASP A 189 23.68 17.37 16.53
CA ASP A 189 24.49 16.15 16.74
C ASP A 189 23.68 14.86 16.63
N ARG A 190 22.39 14.96 16.32
CA ARG A 190 21.48 13.81 16.20
C ARG A 190 21.18 13.51 14.75
N PHE A 191 21.26 12.24 14.36
CA PHE A 191 20.80 11.78 13.05
C PHE A 191 19.27 11.86 12.93
N TYR A 192 18.79 12.35 11.80
CA TYR A 192 17.37 12.29 11.45
C TYR A 192 17.18 11.74 10.04
N HIS A 193 16.22 10.83 9.86
CA HIS A 193 15.77 10.39 8.54
C HIS A 193 14.38 10.96 8.27
N PHE A 194 14.26 11.85 7.29
CA PHE A 194 12.99 12.43 6.88
C PHE A 194 12.57 11.90 5.51
N GLY A 195 11.33 11.44 5.38
CA GLY A 195 10.76 10.98 4.11
C GLY A 195 9.57 11.83 3.68
N THR A 196 9.47 12.13 2.38
CA THR A 196 8.40 12.96 1.82
C THR A 196 7.27 12.17 1.15
N GLY A 197 7.35 10.83 1.17
CA GLY A 197 6.43 9.92 0.47
C GLY A 197 5.19 9.46 1.26
N GLN A 198 4.93 10.02 2.45
CA GLN A 198 3.85 9.55 3.33
C GLN A 198 2.48 10.10 2.93
N ALA A 199 2.41 11.38 2.56
CA ALA A 199 1.18 12.09 2.22
C ALA A 199 0.94 12.23 0.71
N SER A 200 2.00 12.08 -0.10
CA SER A 200 1.95 12.12 -1.55
C SER A 200 3.14 11.36 -2.16
N ASP A 201 3.22 11.35 -3.49
CA ASP A 201 4.44 10.97 -4.20
C ASP A 201 5.37 12.19 -4.30
N SER A 202 6.64 12.02 -3.93
CA SER A 202 7.57 13.13 -3.77
C SER A 202 7.91 13.84 -5.08
N LEU A 203 7.97 13.11 -6.20
CA LEU A 203 8.54 13.62 -7.45
C LEU A 203 7.50 13.84 -8.55
N VAL A 204 6.31 13.22 -8.44
CA VAL A 204 5.28 13.34 -9.49
C VAL A 204 4.87 14.79 -9.78
N TRP A 205 5.02 15.70 -8.82
CA TRP A 205 4.63 17.10 -8.94
C TRP A 205 5.71 18.00 -9.57
N GLY A 206 6.94 17.52 -9.71
CA GLY A 206 8.10 18.37 -9.99
C GLY A 206 8.25 19.45 -8.92
N ASN A 207 8.94 20.55 -9.26
CA ASN A 207 9.13 21.69 -8.35
C ASN A 207 7.93 22.66 -8.33
N ARG A 208 6.71 22.10 -8.35
CA ARG A 208 5.49 22.89 -8.33
C ARG A 208 5.38 23.65 -7.01
N ASN A 209 5.12 24.95 -7.09
CA ASN A 209 5.07 25.86 -5.94
C ASN A 209 6.39 25.91 -5.15
N GLY A 210 7.54 25.61 -5.76
CA GLY A 210 8.83 25.64 -5.07
C GLY A 210 8.99 24.56 -3.99
N ASN A 211 8.21 23.49 -4.04
CA ASN A 211 8.23 22.46 -3.01
C ASN A 211 9.58 21.71 -2.94
N LEU A 212 10.21 21.41 -4.09
CA LEU A 212 11.52 20.76 -4.14
C LEU A 212 12.63 21.72 -3.72
N ASP A 213 12.52 23.01 -4.08
CA ASP A 213 13.43 24.06 -3.59
C ASP A 213 13.41 24.15 -2.06
N ALA A 214 12.22 24.24 -1.48
CA ALA A 214 12.04 24.33 -0.04
C ALA A 214 12.61 23.10 0.69
N LEU A 215 12.37 21.91 0.15
CA LEU A 215 12.89 20.65 0.68
C LEU A 215 14.42 20.55 0.56
N CYS A 216 15.01 20.93 -0.57
CA CYS A 216 16.47 20.94 -0.74
C CYS A 216 17.12 22.02 0.12
N GLN A 217 16.51 23.18 0.30
CA GLN A 217 16.99 24.21 1.23
C GLN A 217 16.98 23.70 2.68
N PHE A 218 15.92 22.98 3.09
CA PHE A 218 15.86 22.32 4.38
C PHE A 218 17.00 21.31 4.56
N ALA A 219 17.26 20.45 3.56
CA ALA A 219 18.38 19.51 3.60
C ALA A 219 19.73 20.23 3.75
N ARG A 220 19.99 21.31 2.98
CA ARG A 220 21.23 22.11 3.11
C ARG A 220 21.42 22.70 4.50
N LYS A 221 20.34 23.19 5.10
CA LYS A 221 20.37 23.80 6.45
C LYS A 221 20.71 22.78 7.53
N HIS A 222 20.37 21.51 7.32
CA HIS A 222 20.49 20.45 8.32
C HIS A 222 21.33 19.27 7.81
N PRO A 223 22.67 19.35 7.81
CA PRO A 223 23.55 18.30 7.28
C PRO A 223 23.45 16.96 8.03
N ASN A 224 22.88 16.94 9.24
CA ASN A 224 22.58 15.74 10.04
C ASN A 224 21.25 15.06 9.67
N VAL A 225 20.49 15.61 8.71
CA VAL A 225 19.26 15.03 8.18
C VAL A 225 19.56 14.28 6.89
N LEU A 226 19.18 13.00 6.80
CA LEU A 226 19.00 12.33 5.52
C LEU A 226 17.58 12.60 5.00
N LEU A 227 17.46 13.37 3.92
CA LEU A 227 16.17 13.69 3.29
C LEU A 227 15.89 12.76 2.11
N GLU A 228 14.83 11.96 2.25
CA GLU A 228 14.39 10.97 1.28
C GLU A 228 13.19 11.47 0.44
N PHE A 229 13.37 11.47 -0.88
CA PHE A 229 12.31 11.65 -1.87
C PHE A 229 11.87 10.28 -2.39
N LYS A 230 10.70 9.80 -1.94
CA LYS A 230 10.17 8.48 -2.32
C LYS A 230 9.15 8.61 -3.45
N THR A 231 9.37 7.90 -4.56
CA THR A 231 8.53 8.04 -5.75
C THR A 231 8.18 6.73 -6.47
N LYS A 232 7.15 6.79 -7.32
CA LYS A 232 6.76 5.84 -8.38
C LYS A 232 6.74 6.52 -9.76
N SER A 233 7.33 7.71 -9.87
CA SER A 233 7.45 8.50 -11.10
C SER A 233 8.84 8.36 -11.72
N ASP A 234 8.99 8.90 -12.92
CA ASP A 234 10.29 9.18 -13.56
C ASP A 234 10.52 10.69 -13.73
N ASN A 235 9.82 11.52 -12.96
CA ASN A 235 9.91 12.97 -13.05
C ASN A 235 11.12 13.49 -12.27
N ILE A 236 12.31 13.29 -12.85
CA ILE A 236 13.59 13.58 -12.20
C ILE A 236 14.24 14.89 -12.66
N GLY A 237 13.62 15.64 -13.58
CA GLY A 237 14.25 16.80 -14.23
C GLY A 237 14.83 17.83 -13.26
N TYR A 238 14.14 18.08 -12.14
CA TYR A 238 14.65 18.97 -11.09
C TYR A 238 16.06 18.60 -10.62
N PHE A 239 16.30 17.30 -10.39
CA PHE A 239 17.57 16.79 -9.88
C PHE A 239 18.68 16.74 -10.93
N MET A 240 18.32 16.80 -12.22
CA MET A 240 19.29 16.88 -13.31
C MET A 240 19.76 18.31 -13.56
N ASP A 241 18.92 19.29 -13.24
CA ASP A 241 19.13 20.70 -13.59
C ASP A 241 19.64 21.56 -12.42
N HIS A 242 19.69 21.01 -11.20
CA HIS A 242 20.02 21.76 -9.98
C HIS A 242 21.15 21.09 -9.20
N ASP A 243 21.89 21.89 -8.45
CA ASP A 243 22.78 21.39 -7.41
C ASP A 243 21.97 20.73 -6.29
N ILE A 244 22.36 19.52 -5.88
CA ILE A 244 21.61 18.69 -4.93
C ILE A 244 22.47 18.47 -3.68
N PRO A 245 21.91 18.70 -2.47
CA PRO A 245 22.65 18.49 -1.22
C PRO A 245 23.08 17.02 -1.06
N GLU A 246 24.28 16.79 -0.52
CA GLU A 246 24.83 15.43 -0.34
C GLU A 246 23.98 14.54 0.58
N ASN A 247 23.21 15.17 1.47
CA ASN A 247 22.31 14.50 2.41
C ASN A 247 20.90 14.26 1.86
N VAL A 248 20.75 14.29 0.53
CA VAL A 248 19.52 13.90 -0.18
C VAL A 248 19.67 12.50 -0.79
N VAL A 249 18.60 11.71 -0.67
CA VAL A 249 18.46 10.41 -1.33
C VAL A 249 17.15 10.34 -2.10
N CYS A 250 17.20 9.89 -3.35
CA CYS A 250 16.00 9.60 -4.14
C CYS A 250 15.72 8.11 -4.08
N SER A 251 14.50 7.72 -3.73
CA SER A 251 14.13 6.32 -3.60
C SER A 251 12.93 5.95 -4.45
N TRP A 252 12.96 4.74 -5.01
CA TRP A 252 11.86 4.22 -5.83
C TRP A 252 11.14 3.11 -5.10
N SER A 253 9.80 3.19 -5.10
CA SER A 253 9.00 2.01 -4.82
C SER A 253 9.06 1.07 -6.04
N LEU A 254 9.57 -0.14 -5.85
CA LEU A 254 9.65 -1.16 -6.89
C LEU A 254 8.61 -2.24 -6.62
N ASN A 255 8.05 -2.76 -7.71
CA ASN A 255 7.18 -3.91 -7.70
C ASN A 255 7.30 -4.67 -9.01
N THR A 256 6.76 -5.88 -9.06
CA THR A 256 6.81 -6.67 -10.29
C THR A 256 5.91 -6.04 -11.36
N PRO A 257 6.22 -6.21 -12.66
CA PRO A 257 5.36 -5.72 -13.73
C PRO A 257 3.90 -6.15 -13.56
N SER A 258 3.66 -7.40 -13.13
CA SER A 258 2.32 -7.91 -12.84
C SER A 258 1.59 -7.11 -11.75
N VAL A 259 2.26 -6.75 -10.65
CA VAL A 259 1.63 -5.92 -9.61
C VAL A 259 1.43 -4.49 -10.09
N ILE A 260 2.41 -3.91 -10.82
CA ILE A 260 2.30 -2.53 -11.31
C ILE A 260 1.09 -2.38 -12.25
N GLU A 261 0.96 -3.29 -13.22
CA GLU A 261 -0.12 -3.27 -14.22
C GLU A 261 -1.51 -3.43 -13.58
N ASN A 262 -1.63 -4.26 -12.55
CA ASN A 262 -2.91 -4.61 -11.94
C ASN A 262 -3.29 -3.75 -10.73
N GLU A 263 -2.32 -3.15 -10.04
CA GLU A 263 -2.56 -2.51 -8.74
C GLU A 263 -1.94 -1.12 -8.60
N GLU A 264 -1.04 -0.67 -9.49
CA GLU A 264 -0.36 0.64 -9.40
C GLU A 264 -0.77 1.60 -10.53
N HIS A 265 -2.08 1.80 -10.68
CA HIS A 265 -2.61 2.60 -11.77
C HIS A 265 -2.09 4.04 -11.81
N LEU A 266 -1.91 4.57 -13.03
CA LEU A 266 -1.42 5.92 -13.33
C LEU A 266 0.04 6.19 -12.93
N THR A 267 0.78 5.18 -12.45
CA THR A 267 2.22 5.26 -12.19
C THR A 267 3.03 4.91 -13.44
N VAL A 268 4.35 5.14 -13.43
CA VAL A 268 5.21 4.65 -14.52
C VAL A 268 5.63 3.20 -14.29
N SER A 269 6.00 2.51 -15.38
CA SER A 269 6.43 1.10 -15.35
C SER A 269 7.72 0.90 -14.55
N LEU A 270 7.99 -0.34 -14.14
CA LEU A 270 9.26 -0.71 -13.48
C LEU A 270 10.48 -0.24 -14.29
N ALA A 271 10.47 -0.46 -15.61
CA ALA A 271 11.57 -0.07 -16.49
C ALA A 271 11.84 1.44 -16.44
N ARG A 272 10.80 2.28 -16.46
CA ARG A 272 10.95 3.75 -16.37
C ARG A 272 11.48 4.19 -15.00
N ARG A 273 11.05 3.52 -13.91
CA ARG A 273 11.61 3.76 -12.56
C ARG A 273 13.10 3.44 -12.50
N MET A 274 13.49 2.29 -13.05
CA MET A 274 14.87 1.82 -13.10
C MET A 274 15.77 2.77 -13.92
N VAL A 275 15.30 3.21 -15.08
CA VAL A 275 16.01 4.19 -15.93
C VAL A 275 16.19 5.51 -15.17
N ALA A 276 15.14 6.04 -14.56
CA ALA A 276 15.23 7.27 -13.78
C ALA A 276 16.20 7.16 -12.59
N ALA A 277 16.17 6.02 -11.88
CA ALA A 277 17.09 5.73 -10.78
C ALA A 277 18.54 5.66 -11.26
N ARG A 278 18.79 5.00 -12.40
CA ARG A 278 20.13 4.90 -13.00
C ARG A 278 20.65 6.28 -13.41
N GLN A 279 19.82 7.10 -14.04
CA GLN A 279 20.18 8.48 -14.43
C GLN A 279 20.57 9.34 -13.22
N LEU A 280 19.85 9.24 -12.10
CA LEU A 280 20.22 9.98 -10.89
C LEU A 280 21.50 9.44 -10.25
N ALA A 281 21.71 8.13 -10.25
CA ALA A 281 22.95 7.54 -9.76
C ALA A 281 24.16 7.95 -10.62
N ASP A 282 24.01 8.02 -11.95
CA ASP A 282 25.04 8.52 -12.87
C ASP A 282 25.38 10.00 -12.61
N ALA A 283 24.41 10.78 -12.13
CA ALA A 283 24.60 12.17 -11.68
C ALA A 283 25.18 12.27 -10.25
N GLY A 284 25.52 11.15 -9.61
CA GLY A 284 26.12 11.10 -8.27
C GLY A 284 25.11 11.17 -7.12
N ILE A 285 23.80 11.23 -7.40
CA ILE A 285 22.76 11.26 -6.37
C ILE A 285 22.53 9.85 -5.85
N LYS A 286 22.51 9.71 -4.52
CA LYS A 286 22.32 8.42 -3.87
C LYS A 286 20.90 7.90 -4.02
N ILE A 287 20.78 6.57 -4.13
CA ILE A 287 19.53 5.88 -4.45
C ILE A 287 19.06 4.99 -3.29
N GLY A 288 17.74 4.85 -3.13
CA GLY A 288 17.12 3.83 -2.29
C GLY A 288 16.06 3.02 -3.04
N PHE A 289 15.80 1.79 -2.61
CA PHE A 289 14.76 0.95 -3.20
C PHE A 289 13.80 0.39 -2.15
N HIS A 290 12.50 0.49 -2.42
CA HIS A 290 11.45 -0.01 -1.52
C HIS A 290 10.58 -1.04 -2.22
N PHE A 291 10.65 -2.28 -1.76
CA PHE A 291 9.66 -3.30 -2.08
C PHE A 291 8.55 -3.25 -1.01
N HIS A 292 7.74 -2.19 -1.06
CA HIS A 292 6.67 -1.97 -0.10
C HIS A 292 5.41 -1.43 -0.80
N PRO A 293 4.35 -2.25 -0.96
CA PRO A 293 4.23 -3.63 -0.48
C PRO A 293 4.75 -4.69 -1.48
N MET A 294 5.39 -5.73 -0.94
CA MET A 294 5.51 -7.04 -1.59
C MET A 294 4.15 -7.74 -1.58
N VAL A 295 3.76 -8.31 -2.73
CA VAL A 295 2.48 -8.99 -2.94
C VAL A 295 2.72 -10.48 -3.24
N TYR A 296 1.99 -11.37 -2.56
CA TYR A 296 2.05 -12.81 -2.80
C TYR A 296 1.08 -13.21 -3.93
N TYR A 297 1.60 -13.82 -4.99
CA TYR A 297 0.83 -14.27 -6.17
C TYR A 297 1.66 -15.27 -7.01
N ARG A 298 1.03 -16.09 -7.84
CA ARG A 298 1.73 -17.05 -8.71
C ARG A 298 2.83 -16.38 -9.53
N GLY A 299 4.07 -16.81 -9.34
CA GLY A 299 5.25 -16.27 -10.03
C GLY A 299 6.05 -15.25 -9.21
N TRP A 300 5.56 -14.81 -8.05
CA TRP A 300 6.25 -13.86 -7.17
C TRP A 300 7.69 -14.28 -6.85
N ASP A 301 7.92 -15.58 -6.70
CA ASP A 301 9.17 -16.23 -6.31
C ASP A 301 10.24 -16.20 -7.40
N ASN A 302 9.87 -15.89 -8.63
CA ASN A 302 10.78 -15.60 -9.74
C ASN A 302 10.82 -14.09 -10.04
N ASP A 303 9.66 -13.44 -10.07
CA ASP A 303 9.54 -12.06 -10.51
C ASP A 303 10.26 -11.07 -9.58
N TYR A 304 10.19 -11.25 -8.26
CA TYR A 304 10.91 -10.39 -7.32
C TYR A 304 12.44 -10.58 -7.37
N PRO A 305 12.98 -11.81 -7.33
CA PRO A 305 14.42 -12.04 -7.54
C PRO A 305 14.95 -11.49 -8.87
N ASN A 306 14.16 -11.51 -9.94
CA ASN A 306 14.56 -10.90 -11.22
C ASN A 306 14.78 -9.39 -11.11
N ILE A 307 14.00 -8.69 -10.27
CA ILE A 307 14.25 -7.27 -9.96
C ILE A 307 15.55 -7.13 -9.16
N ALA A 308 15.79 -7.99 -8.17
CA ALA A 308 17.04 -8.00 -7.39
C ALA A 308 18.27 -8.14 -8.29
N ASN A 309 18.26 -9.13 -9.19
CA ASN A 309 19.33 -9.39 -10.14
C ASN A 309 19.56 -8.20 -11.07
N SER A 310 18.47 -7.56 -11.53
CA SER A 310 18.53 -6.37 -12.37
C SER A 310 19.15 -5.18 -11.64
N LEU A 311 18.86 -5.00 -10.35
CA LEU A 311 19.49 -3.98 -9.51
C LEU A 311 20.98 -4.26 -9.30
N ILE A 312 21.34 -5.49 -8.95
CA ILE A 312 22.74 -5.91 -8.74
C ILE A 312 23.58 -5.72 -10.02
N ALA A 313 22.98 -5.92 -11.19
CA ALA A 313 23.66 -5.77 -12.47
C ALA A 313 23.80 -4.30 -12.93
N GLN A 314 22.96 -3.39 -12.43
CA GLN A 314 22.88 -2.01 -12.94
C GLN A 314 23.40 -0.96 -11.97
N PHE A 315 23.61 -1.30 -10.70
CA PHE A 315 24.02 -0.36 -9.66
C PHE A 315 25.19 -0.90 -8.86
N ASP A 316 26.07 0.00 -8.46
CA ASP A 316 27.13 -0.29 -7.51
C ASP A 316 26.62 -0.13 -6.07
N THR A 317 27.22 -0.87 -5.14
CA THR A 317 26.80 -0.85 -3.73
C THR A 317 27.03 0.49 -3.04
N ASP A 318 27.89 1.35 -3.60
CA ASP A 318 28.12 2.70 -3.07
C ASP A 318 27.11 3.73 -3.58
N GLU A 319 26.35 3.40 -4.63
CA GLU A 319 25.28 4.25 -5.15
C GLU A 319 23.97 4.04 -4.39
N VAL A 320 23.78 2.85 -3.81
CA VAL A 320 22.55 2.45 -3.12
C VAL A 320 22.71 2.53 -1.61
N MET A 321 21.99 3.46 -0.97
CA MET A 321 22.00 3.64 0.48
C MET A 321 21.25 2.53 1.21
N PHE A 322 20.06 2.16 0.73
CA PHE A 322 19.26 1.15 1.39
C PHE A 322 18.24 0.46 0.49
N ILE A 323 17.85 -0.73 0.91
CA ILE A 323 16.74 -1.50 0.35
C ILE A 323 15.80 -1.89 1.49
N SER A 324 14.50 -1.65 1.34
CA SER A 324 13.50 -2.07 2.34
C SER A 324 12.51 -3.08 1.77
N PHE A 325 12.11 -4.06 2.58
CA PHE A 325 10.99 -4.94 2.28
C PHE A 325 9.83 -4.69 3.24
N GLY A 326 8.61 -4.66 2.73
CA GLY A 326 7.40 -4.57 3.55
C GLY A 326 6.27 -5.34 2.89
N SER A 327 5.41 -5.98 3.67
CA SER A 327 4.28 -6.77 3.15
C SER A 327 3.03 -5.92 2.98
N VAL A 328 2.06 -6.37 2.17
CA VAL A 328 0.74 -5.73 2.12
C VAL A 328 0.16 -5.63 3.53
N THR A 329 -0.08 -4.41 3.99
CA THR A 329 -0.68 -4.14 5.31
C THR A 329 -1.76 -3.06 5.16
N LEU A 330 -3.01 -3.41 5.42
CA LEU A 330 -4.17 -2.57 5.17
C LEU A 330 -4.94 -2.30 6.46
N ILE A 331 -5.31 -1.05 6.67
CA ILE A 331 -6.25 -0.67 7.74
C ILE A 331 -7.70 -0.83 7.25
N LYS A 332 -8.65 -1.01 8.18
CA LYS A 332 -10.08 -1.15 7.84
C LYS A 332 -10.63 -0.04 6.93
N PRO A 333 -10.28 1.25 7.12
CA PRO A 333 -10.69 2.32 6.18
C PRO A 333 -10.25 2.06 4.73
N VAL A 334 -9.04 1.52 4.52
CA VAL A 334 -8.51 1.22 3.18
C VAL A 334 -9.29 0.09 2.54
N ILE A 335 -9.55 -1.00 3.26
CA ILE A 335 -10.37 -2.13 2.77
C ILE A 335 -11.77 -1.64 2.39
N LYS A 336 -12.37 -0.76 3.21
CA LYS A 336 -13.68 -0.17 2.93
C LYS A 336 -13.63 0.67 1.65
N LYS A 337 -12.62 1.53 1.49
CA LYS A 337 -12.44 2.40 0.32
C LYS A 337 -12.23 1.60 -0.97
N ILE A 338 -11.44 0.52 -0.91
CA ILE A 338 -11.22 -0.41 -2.02
C ILE A 338 -12.55 -0.98 -2.53
N ARG A 339 -13.39 -1.48 -1.62
CA ARG A 339 -14.72 -2.03 -1.97
C ARG A 339 -15.72 -0.96 -2.43
N GLU A 340 -15.65 0.24 -1.83
CA GLU A 340 -16.44 1.41 -2.24
C GLU A 340 -16.14 1.79 -3.69
N GLN A 341 -14.86 1.84 -4.08
CA GLN A 341 -14.43 2.09 -5.45
C GLN A 341 -14.84 0.95 -6.38
N GLY A 342 -14.54 -0.30 -5.99
CA GLY A 342 -14.85 -1.49 -6.78
C GLY A 342 -14.18 -1.56 -8.14
N ASN A 343 -13.02 -0.92 -8.29
CA ASN A 343 -12.18 -1.14 -9.45
C ASN A 343 -11.70 -2.60 -9.46
N PRO A 344 -11.46 -3.19 -10.63
CA PRO A 344 -10.79 -4.48 -10.72
C PRO A 344 -9.48 -4.47 -9.92
N SER A 345 -9.33 -5.40 -8.99
CA SER A 345 -8.15 -5.51 -8.12
C SER A 345 -8.19 -6.86 -7.42
N ARG A 346 -7.03 -7.50 -7.24
CA ARG A 346 -6.91 -8.75 -6.47
C ARG A 346 -6.18 -8.53 -5.15
N ILE A 347 -6.00 -7.28 -4.74
CA ILE A 347 -5.23 -6.96 -3.53
C ILE A 347 -5.89 -7.51 -2.26
N LEU A 348 -7.23 -7.60 -2.23
CA LEU A 348 -8.00 -8.20 -1.12
C LEU A 348 -8.17 -9.73 -1.22
N GLN A 349 -7.74 -10.35 -2.32
CA GLN A 349 -7.80 -11.81 -2.51
C GLN A 349 -6.61 -12.46 -1.80
N MET A 350 -6.63 -12.47 -0.46
CA MET A 350 -5.59 -13.05 0.37
C MET A 350 -6.15 -13.45 1.74
N ASP A 351 -5.49 -14.40 2.39
CA ASP A 351 -5.77 -14.80 3.76
C ASP A 351 -5.30 -13.73 4.75
N PHE A 352 -6.21 -12.83 5.11
CA PHE A 352 -5.91 -11.76 6.05
C PHE A 352 -5.80 -12.27 7.49
N VAL A 353 -4.69 -11.91 8.14
CA VAL A 353 -4.54 -11.96 9.59
C VAL A 353 -4.40 -10.56 10.16
N SER A 354 -4.79 -10.37 11.41
CA SER A 354 -4.55 -9.12 12.13
C SER A 354 -3.10 -9.06 12.61
N ASP A 355 -2.40 -7.98 12.31
CA ASP A 355 -1.13 -7.64 12.94
C ASP A 355 -1.35 -7.23 14.42
N PRO A 356 -0.27 -7.01 15.20
CA PRO A 356 -0.38 -6.56 16.59
C PRO A 356 -1.08 -5.20 16.79
N HIS A 357 -1.34 -4.46 15.72
CA HIS A 357 -2.02 -3.15 15.70
C HIS A 357 -3.45 -3.23 15.13
N GLY A 358 -3.94 -4.42 14.81
CA GLY A 358 -5.26 -4.64 14.22
C GLY A 358 -5.36 -4.26 12.74
N LYS A 359 -4.22 -4.08 12.06
CA LYS A 359 -4.12 -3.94 10.60
C LYS A 359 -4.17 -5.33 9.97
N MET A 360 -4.68 -5.43 8.76
CA MET A 360 -4.82 -6.70 8.05
C MET A 360 -3.61 -6.92 7.13
N THR A 361 -2.94 -8.06 7.25
CA THR A 361 -1.72 -8.40 6.49
C THR A 361 -1.68 -9.91 6.18
N TYR A 362 -0.61 -10.38 5.53
CA TYR A 362 -0.38 -11.81 5.29
C TYR A 362 0.00 -12.55 6.59
N PRO A 363 -0.24 -13.87 6.67
CA PRO A 363 0.31 -14.71 7.73
C PRO A 363 1.83 -14.61 7.79
N ASP A 364 2.40 -14.72 8.99
CA ASP A 364 3.85 -14.57 9.20
C ASP A 364 4.66 -15.54 8.32
N GLU A 365 4.20 -16.78 8.14
CA GLU A 365 4.85 -17.79 7.29
C GLU A 365 5.00 -17.31 5.85
N THR A 366 3.95 -16.70 5.28
CA THR A 366 4.00 -16.11 3.94
C THR A 366 4.98 -14.95 3.87
N LYS A 367 4.99 -14.08 4.89
CA LYS A 367 5.92 -12.94 4.94
C LYS A 367 7.37 -13.41 5.03
N ILE A 368 7.67 -14.35 5.92
CA ILE A 368 9.02 -14.92 6.11
C ILE A 368 9.50 -15.54 4.81
N LEU A 369 8.65 -16.31 4.13
CA LEU A 369 8.97 -16.91 2.84
C LEU A 369 9.34 -15.85 1.79
N MET A 370 8.52 -14.79 1.66
CA MET A 370 8.77 -13.71 0.71
C MET A 370 10.04 -12.92 1.04
N PHE A 371 10.20 -12.50 2.29
CA PHE A 371 11.32 -11.68 2.72
C PHE A 371 12.64 -12.43 2.67
N ARG A 372 12.67 -13.71 3.08
CA ARG A 372 13.87 -14.54 2.99
C ARG A 372 14.32 -14.68 1.54
N LYS A 373 13.40 -15.07 0.64
CA LYS A 373 13.69 -15.21 -0.79
C LYS A 373 14.26 -13.91 -1.38
N MET A 374 13.65 -12.77 -1.05
CA MET A 374 14.12 -11.46 -1.52
C MET A 374 15.49 -11.09 -0.93
N TYR A 375 15.70 -11.34 0.36
CA TYR A 375 16.97 -11.08 1.04
C TYR A 375 18.10 -11.92 0.45
N ASP A 376 17.88 -13.23 0.26
CA ASP A 376 18.86 -14.16 -0.32
C ASP A 376 19.25 -13.76 -1.75
N SER A 377 18.31 -13.18 -2.51
CA SER A 377 18.56 -12.66 -3.85
C SER A 377 19.55 -11.50 -3.88
N PHE A 378 19.77 -10.83 -2.73
CA PHE A 378 20.78 -9.77 -2.56
C PHE A 378 22.04 -10.24 -1.82
N SER A 379 22.34 -11.54 -1.80
CA SER A 379 23.49 -12.11 -1.08
C SER A 379 24.83 -11.42 -1.37
N SER A 380 25.09 -11.00 -2.63
CA SER A 380 26.32 -10.28 -3.00
C SER A 380 26.44 -8.85 -2.42
N TRP A 381 25.31 -8.28 -1.99
CA TRP A 381 25.18 -6.96 -1.39
C TRP A 381 25.02 -6.98 0.13
N HIS A 382 24.91 -8.17 0.74
CA HIS A 382 24.89 -8.31 2.20
C HIS A 382 26.13 -7.65 2.81
N ASN A 383 25.91 -6.90 3.90
CA ASN A 383 26.92 -6.09 4.59
C ASN A 383 27.50 -4.91 3.80
N LYS A 384 27.13 -4.71 2.53
CA LYS A 384 27.57 -3.57 1.69
C LYS A 384 26.48 -2.51 1.55
N VAL A 385 25.23 -2.95 1.44
CA VAL A 385 24.03 -2.10 1.37
C VAL A 385 23.14 -2.40 2.58
N LEU A 386 22.54 -1.36 3.16
CA LEU A 386 21.59 -1.55 4.26
C LEU A 386 20.29 -2.18 3.74
N ILE A 387 19.99 -3.41 4.16
CA ILE A 387 18.73 -4.09 3.82
C ILE A 387 17.91 -4.28 5.10
N TYR A 388 16.66 -3.84 5.11
CA TYR A 388 15.81 -3.86 6.31
C TYR A 388 14.35 -4.23 6.04
N LEU A 389 13.64 -4.69 7.08
CA LEU A 389 12.19 -4.91 7.02
C LEU A 389 11.43 -3.70 7.59
N CYS A 390 10.36 -3.31 6.93
CA CYS A 390 9.48 -2.21 7.33
C CYS A 390 8.21 -2.76 7.96
N MET A 391 7.83 -2.24 9.14
CA MET A 391 6.62 -2.63 9.89
C MET A 391 6.57 -4.08 10.39
N GLU A 392 7.71 -4.76 10.50
CA GLU A 392 7.75 -6.16 10.92
C GLU A 392 8.35 -6.34 12.32
N LYS A 393 7.84 -7.36 13.02
CA LYS A 393 8.26 -7.75 14.37
C LYS A 393 9.57 -8.54 14.35
N THR A 394 10.30 -8.51 15.46
CA THR A 394 11.64 -9.10 15.62
C THR A 394 11.71 -10.57 15.18
N GLU A 395 10.67 -11.36 15.41
CA GLU A 395 10.66 -12.79 15.05
C GLU A 395 10.70 -13.02 13.53
N ILE A 396 10.11 -12.11 12.75
CA ILE A 396 10.14 -12.18 11.28
C ILE A 396 11.54 -11.82 10.78
N TRP A 397 12.20 -10.83 11.38
CA TRP A 397 13.59 -10.48 11.07
C TRP A 397 14.53 -11.67 11.30
N GLN A 398 14.47 -12.29 12.48
CA GLN A 398 15.30 -13.45 12.81
C GLN A 398 15.10 -14.60 11.83
N GLN A 399 13.85 -14.90 11.47
CA GLN A 399 13.56 -16.00 10.56
C GLN A 399 13.85 -15.65 9.09
N ALA A 400 13.63 -14.42 8.65
CA ALA A 400 13.83 -14.03 7.26
C ALA A 400 15.29 -13.71 6.94
N PHE A 401 15.97 -12.96 7.81
CA PHE A 401 17.33 -12.45 7.59
C PHE A 401 18.39 -13.19 8.40
N GLY A 402 18.01 -14.00 9.39
CA GLY A 402 18.95 -14.66 10.31
C GLY A 402 19.43 -13.76 11.46
N PHE A 403 18.97 -12.51 11.53
CA PHE A 403 19.30 -11.57 12.60
C PHE A 403 18.15 -10.58 12.84
N ALA A 404 18.20 -9.88 13.97
CA ALA A 404 17.36 -8.71 14.24
C ALA A 404 18.13 -7.71 15.10
N TYR A 405 17.79 -6.43 15.02
CA TYR A 405 18.33 -5.43 15.95
C TYR A 405 17.70 -5.61 17.34
N ALA A 406 18.50 -5.42 18.38
CA ALA A 406 18.06 -5.53 19.77
C ALA A 406 17.14 -4.37 20.19
N SER A 407 17.26 -3.22 19.53
CA SER A 407 16.42 -2.05 19.76
C SER A 407 16.31 -1.17 18.52
N ASN A 408 15.29 -0.32 18.48
CA ASN A 408 15.15 0.70 17.42
C ASN A 408 16.33 1.68 17.42
N GLN A 409 16.91 1.99 18.58
CA GLN A 409 18.08 2.86 18.68
C GLN A 409 19.32 2.22 18.04
N GLN A 410 19.51 0.91 18.20
CA GLN A 410 20.59 0.19 17.53
C GLN A 410 20.40 0.19 16.01
N PHE A 411 19.17 -0.03 15.55
CA PHE A 411 18.86 0.04 14.13
C PHE A 411 19.08 1.45 13.56
N GLU A 412 18.60 2.48 14.23
CA GLU A 412 18.82 3.89 13.85
C GLU A 412 20.31 4.24 13.75
N GLY A 413 21.12 3.78 14.71
CA GLY A 413 22.56 3.98 14.69
C GLY A 413 23.26 3.27 13.52
N ASP A 414 22.86 2.04 13.19
CA ASP A 414 23.39 1.32 12.02
C ASP A 414 22.91 1.95 10.71
N PHE A 415 21.66 2.43 10.67
CA PHE A 415 21.10 3.15 9.54
C PHE A 415 21.92 4.41 9.24
N ALA A 416 22.16 5.24 10.25
CA ALA A 416 22.95 6.46 10.13
C ALA A 416 24.36 6.18 9.59
N LYS A 417 25.07 5.19 10.16
CA LYS A 417 26.43 4.80 9.78
C LYS A 417 26.53 4.29 8.34
N LYS A 418 25.53 3.57 7.86
CA LYS A 418 25.53 2.98 6.50
C LYS A 418 25.01 3.92 5.43
N THR A 419 24.49 5.09 5.81
CA THR A 419 23.87 6.03 4.88
C THR A 419 24.58 7.37 4.91
N LEU A 420 24.21 8.27 5.84
CA LEU A 420 24.68 9.64 5.88
C LEU A 420 26.14 9.76 6.35
N TYR A 421 26.62 8.85 7.19
CA TYR A 421 27.98 8.89 7.76
C TYR A 421 28.90 7.80 7.19
N LYS A 422 28.62 7.34 5.96
CA LYS A 422 29.37 6.27 5.29
C LYS A 422 30.73 6.75 4.78
#